data_AF-A0AA96IXG9-F1
#
_entry.id   AF-A0AA96IXG9-F1
#
_cell.length_a   1.000
_cell.length_b   1.000
_cell.length_c   1.000
_cell.angle_alpha   90.00
_cell.angle_beta   90.00
_cell.angle_gamma   90.00
#
_symmetry.space_group_name_H-M   'P 1'
#
loop_
_entity.id
_entity.type
_entity.pdbx_description
1 polymer ?
#
loop_
_entity_poly.entity_id
_entity_poly.type
_entity_poly.pdbx_seq_one_letter_code
_entity_poly.pdbx_strand_id
1 'polypeptide(L)'
;MHRAFAAALAALPLLAGAQGFPRTPSEYLRLMDADGDGRVSEQEYVDYLSAGFRRMDANGDGVLEPEELPGGRGKAISLHTHQDNLRRQFHKLDRNRDGYLDAKELAAPPA
;
A
#
# COMPACT_ATOMS: atom_id res chain seq x y z
N MET A 1 -30.05 -54.73 -10.54
CA MET A 1 -28.87 -55.00 -9.70
C MET A 1 -27.67 -54.26 -10.29
N HIS A 2 -26.81 -53.67 -9.43
CA HIS A 2 -25.55 -52.89 -9.69
C HIS A 2 -25.79 -51.44 -10.20
N ARG A 3 -25.74 -50.35 -9.40
CA ARG A 3 -24.70 -49.66 -8.59
C ARG A 3 -23.67 -48.82 -9.39
N ALA A 4 -23.65 -47.49 -9.16
CA ALA A 4 -22.50 -46.57 -8.94
C ALA A 4 -22.98 -45.10 -9.10
N PHE A 5 -23.22 -44.31 -8.04
CA PHE A 5 -22.35 -43.39 -7.28
C PHE A 5 -21.61 -42.25 -8.05
N ALA A 6 -22.00 -41.02 -7.67
CA ALA A 6 -21.23 -39.78 -7.47
C ALA A 6 -20.67 -38.99 -8.68
N ALA A 7 -21.10 -37.73 -8.81
CA ALA A 7 -20.27 -36.57 -8.47
C ALA A 7 -21.12 -35.28 -8.55
N ALA A 8 -21.33 -34.64 -7.40
CA ALA A 8 -21.78 -33.26 -7.32
C ALA A 8 -20.54 -32.35 -7.35
N LEU A 9 -20.50 -31.38 -8.27
CA LEU A 9 -19.72 -30.17 -8.09
C LEU A 9 -20.40 -29.03 -8.84
N ALA A 10 -21.04 -28.16 -8.06
CA ALA A 10 -21.57 -26.89 -8.53
C ALA A 10 -20.41 -26.02 -9.02
N ALA A 11 -20.43 -25.67 -10.31
CA ALA A 11 -19.53 -24.68 -10.86
C ALA A 11 -19.98 -23.28 -10.40
N LEU A 12 -19.44 -22.81 -9.28
CA LEU A 12 -19.46 -21.39 -8.93
C LEU A 12 -18.50 -20.66 -9.88
N PRO A 13 -18.95 -19.66 -10.66
CA PRO A 13 -18.05 -18.88 -11.48
C PRO A 13 -17.08 -18.13 -10.57
N LEU A 14 -15.78 -18.35 -10.79
CA LEU A 14 -14.69 -17.69 -10.09
C LEU A 14 -14.83 -16.17 -10.17
N LEU A 15 -14.65 -15.53 -9.02
CA LEU A 15 -14.47 -14.10 -8.83
C LEU A 15 -13.43 -13.54 -9.82
N ALA A 16 -13.88 -12.77 -10.81
CA ALA A 16 -13.03 -11.80 -11.51
C ALA A 16 -12.98 -10.51 -10.68
N GLY A 17 -12.39 -10.59 -9.48
CA GLY A 17 -12.00 -9.42 -8.72
C GLY A 17 -10.85 -8.75 -9.47
N ALA A 18 -11.16 -7.73 -10.27
CA ALA A 18 -10.16 -6.79 -10.74
C ALA A 18 -9.56 -6.11 -9.51
N GLN A 19 -8.47 -6.67 -8.99
CA GLN A 19 -7.59 -6.05 -8.00
C GLN A 19 -6.89 -4.89 -8.71
N GLY A 20 -7.65 -3.83 -8.98
CA GLY A 20 -7.14 -2.58 -9.51
C GLY A 20 -6.54 -1.79 -8.36
N PHE A 21 -5.40 -1.15 -8.60
CA PHE A 21 -4.86 -0.11 -7.73
C PHE A 21 -6.00 0.82 -7.26
N PRO A 22 -6.00 1.28 -6.00
CA PRO A 22 -6.99 2.23 -5.50
C PRO A 22 -7.13 3.39 -6.50
N ARG A 23 -8.34 3.54 -7.03
CA ARG A 23 -8.67 4.50 -8.09
C ARG A 23 -9.15 5.83 -7.53
N THR A 24 -9.48 5.85 -6.24
CA THR A 24 -9.97 7.04 -5.56
C THR A 24 -9.19 7.33 -4.28
N PRO A 25 -9.11 8.60 -3.87
CA PRO A 25 -8.51 9.00 -2.60
C PRO A 25 -9.16 8.32 -1.40
N SER A 26 -10.48 8.10 -1.44
CA SER A 26 -11.22 7.39 -0.40
C SER A 26 -10.85 5.91 -0.30
N GLU A 27 -10.50 5.26 -1.42
CA GLU A 27 -9.96 3.90 -1.39
C GLU A 27 -8.55 3.87 -0.81
N TYR A 28 -7.71 4.84 -1.14
CA TYR A 28 -6.39 5.00 -0.52
C TYR A 28 -6.50 5.22 0.99
N LEU A 29 -7.39 6.11 1.43
CA LEU A 29 -7.67 6.36 2.84
C LEU A 29 -8.03 5.05 3.54
N ARG A 30 -9.00 4.29 3.03
CA ARG A 30 -9.42 3.01 3.61
C ARG A 30 -8.34 1.94 3.68
N LEU A 31 -7.29 2.04 2.86
CA LEU A 31 -6.17 1.10 2.88
C LEU A 31 -5.11 1.49 3.90
N MET A 32 -4.98 2.78 4.21
CA MET A 32 -3.98 3.34 5.12
C MET A 32 -4.51 3.54 6.54
N ASP A 33 -5.78 3.95 6.67
CA ASP A 33 -6.54 4.14 7.91
C ASP A 33 -6.69 2.79 8.63
N ALA A 34 -5.75 2.51 9.53
CA ALA A 34 -5.62 1.23 10.20
C ALA A 34 -6.44 1.20 11.50
N ASP A 35 -6.60 2.35 12.16
CA ASP A 35 -7.40 2.48 13.37
C ASP A 35 -8.89 2.77 13.11
N GLY A 36 -9.25 3.16 11.88
CA GLY A 36 -10.63 3.35 11.43
C GLY A 36 -11.24 4.67 11.86
N ASP A 37 -10.43 5.68 12.18
CA ASP A 37 -10.90 7.00 12.60
C ASP A 37 -11.32 7.92 11.43
N GLY A 38 -11.17 7.44 10.19
CA GLY A 38 -11.64 8.12 8.98
C GLY A 38 -10.63 9.13 8.41
N ARG A 39 -9.39 9.10 8.89
CA ARG A 39 -8.25 9.91 8.43
C ARG A 39 -6.98 9.07 8.55
N VAL A 40 -5.84 9.61 8.11
CA VAL A 40 -4.57 8.88 8.14
C VAL A 40 -3.55 9.67 8.94
N SER A 41 -3.05 9.08 10.03
CA SER A 41 -1.95 9.65 10.80
C SER A 41 -0.60 9.53 10.07
N GLU A 42 0.40 10.30 10.49
CA GLU A 42 1.76 10.19 9.93
C GLU A 42 2.31 8.76 10.04
N GLN A 43 2.06 8.11 11.18
CA GLN A 43 2.55 6.75 11.42
C GLN A 43 1.90 5.75 10.47
N GLU A 44 0.59 5.81 10.29
CA GLU A 44 -0.13 4.94 9.34
C GLU A 44 0.31 5.17 7.90
N TYR A 45 0.50 6.43 7.51
CA TYR A 45 1.01 6.79 6.19
C TYR A 45 2.40 6.20 5.93
N VAL A 46 3.31 6.36 6.91
CA VAL A 46 4.68 5.85 6.82
C VAL A 46 4.70 4.33 6.82
N ASP A 47 3.94 3.67 7.68
CA ASP A 47 3.92 2.21 7.79
C ASP A 47 3.34 1.55 6.54
N TYR A 48 2.23 2.06 6.02
CA TYR A 48 1.59 1.53 4.82
C TYR A 48 2.54 1.62 3.62
N LEU A 49 3.17 2.77 3.39
CA LEU A 49 4.06 2.97 2.25
C LEU A 49 5.41 2.27 2.42
N SER A 50 5.91 2.16 3.65
CA SER A 50 7.12 1.38 3.97
C SER A 50 6.90 -0.13 3.77
N ALA A 51 5.67 -0.62 3.78
CA ALA A 51 5.39 -2.03 3.49
C ALA A 51 5.83 -2.44 2.07
N GLY A 52 5.77 -1.52 1.10
CA GLY A 52 6.30 -1.75 -0.24
C GLY A 52 7.82 -1.90 -0.25
N PHE A 53 8.51 -1.04 0.51
CA PHE A 53 9.97 -1.13 0.69
C PHE A 53 10.37 -2.50 1.27
N ARG A 54 9.73 -2.91 2.38
CA ARG A 54 10.03 -4.19 3.05
C ARG A 54 9.75 -5.43 2.18
N ARG A 55 8.89 -5.31 1.16
CA ARG A 55 8.64 -6.39 0.20
C ARG A 55 9.71 -6.49 -0.88
N MET A 56 10.41 -5.39 -1.15
CA MET A 56 11.47 -5.32 -2.15
C MET A 56 12.84 -5.64 -1.54
N ASP A 57 13.05 -5.26 -0.28
CA ASP A 57 14.24 -5.54 0.52
C ASP A 57 14.28 -7.04 0.83
N ALA A 58 14.88 -7.80 -0.08
CA ALA A 58 14.87 -9.25 -0.09
C ALA A 58 15.89 -9.82 0.89
N ASN A 59 17.00 -9.10 1.10
CA ASN A 59 18.04 -9.48 2.04
C ASN A 59 17.71 -9.06 3.49
N GLY A 60 16.77 -8.12 3.69
CA GLY A 60 16.29 -7.67 4.99
C GLY A 60 17.27 -6.75 5.73
N ASP A 61 18.19 -6.10 5.04
CA ASP A 61 19.21 -5.23 5.64
C ASP A 61 18.74 -3.77 5.83
N GLY A 62 17.52 -3.46 5.38
CA GLY A 62 16.94 -2.13 5.46
C GLY A 62 17.46 -1.18 4.39
N VAL A 63 18.06 -1.68 3.32
CA VAL A 63 18.58 -0.91 2.19
C VAL A 63 18.17 -1.61 0.90
N LEU A 64 17.45 -0.89 0.04
CA LEU A 64 17.21 -1.38 -1.32
C LEU A 64 18.44 -1.15 -2.17
N GLU A 65 19.14 -2.22 -2.50
CA GLU A 65 20.25 -2.20 -3.45
C GLU A 65 19.73 -2.09 -4.90
N PRO A 66 20.54 -1.60 -5.86
CA PRO A 66 20.12 -1.48 -7.26
C PRO A 66 19.51 -2.77 -7.85
N GLU A 67 20.01 -3.92 -7.41
CA GLU A 67 19.57 -5.27 -7.80
C GLU A 67 18.16 -5.60 -7.30
N GLU A 68 17.72 -4.98 -6.20
CA GLU A 68 16.40 -5.15 -5.59
C GLU A 68 15.37 -4.14 -6.13
N LEU A 69 15.84 -3.10 -6.83
CA LEU A 69 14.98 -2.12 -7.47
C LEU A 69 14.39 -2.67 -8.79
N PRO A 70 13.15 -2.27 -9.15
CA PRO A 70 12.56 -2.63 -10.43
C PRO A 70 13.45 -2.15 -11.58
N GLY A 71 13.94 -3.09 -12.39
CA GLY A 71 14.82 -2.80 -13.52
C GLY A 71 16.32 -2.81 -13.20
N GLY A 72 16.72 -3.17 -11.99
CA GLY A 72 18.13 -3.43 -11.64
C GLY A 72 19.02 -2.19 -11.67
N ARG A 73 18.45 -0.99 -11.55
CA ARG A 73 19.15 0.28 -11.72
C ARG A 73 18.63 1.31 -10.73
N GLY A 74 19.55 2.10 -10.15
CA GLY A 74 19.21 3.17 -9.22
C GLY A 74 20.34 3.42 -8.23
N LYS A 75 20.12 4.36 -7.31
CA LYS A 75 20.96 4.49 -6.11
C LYS A 75 20.36 3.64 -5.02
N ALA A 76 21.20 3.11 -4.14
CA ALA A 76 20.74 2.45 -2.94
C ALA A 76 19.90 3.43 -2.09
N ILE A 77 18.77 2.96 -1.55
CA ILE A 77 17.89 3.76 -0.71
C ILE A 77 17.68 3.01 0.59
N SER A 78 18.02 3.62 1.72
CA SER A 78 17.74 3.04 3.04
C SER A 78 16.28 3.24 3.44
N LEU A 79 15.77 2.33 4.26
CA LEU A 79 14.44 2.41 4.86
C LEU A 79 14.29 3.70 5.66
N HIS A 80 15.31 4.09 6.41
CA HIS A 80 15.31 5.33 7.17
C HIS A 80 15.12 6.56 6.27
N THR A 81 15.92 6.67 5.20
CA THR A 81 15.79 7.77 4.24
C THR A 81 14.42 7.72 3.54
N HIS A 82 13.92 6.53 3.21
CA HIS A 82 12.60 6.36 2.64
C HIS A 82 11.52 6.89 3.58
N GLN A 83 11.52 6.48 4.85
CA GLN A 83 10.57 6.95 5.86
C GLN A 83 10.64 8.46 6.08
N ASP A 84 11.84 9.05 6.11
CA ASP A 84 11.97 10.50 6.24
C ASP A 84 11.40 11.24 5.02
N ASN A 85 11.56 10.68 3.82
CA ASN A 85 10.94 11.24 2.62
C ASN A 85 9.41 11.17 2.71
N LEU A 86 8.87 10.06 3.22
CA LEU A 86 7.43 9.89 3.43
C LEU A 86 6.89 10.89 4.45
N ARG A 87 7.56 11.11 5.58
CA ARG A 87 7.16 12.13 6.58
C ARG A 87 7.15 13.53 5.99
N ARG A 88 8.18 13.88 5.21
CA ARG A 88 8.21 15.19 4.52
C ARG A 88 7.07 15.32 3.51
N GLN A 89 6.70 14.23 2.85
CA GLN A 89 5.56 14.22 1.93
C GLN A 89 4.23 14.35 2.67
N PHE A 90 4.07 13.66 3.79
CA PHE A 90 2.91 13.76 4.68
C PHE A 90 2.65 15.23 5.06
N HIS A 91 3.65 15.93 5.58
CA HIS A 91 3.50 17.35 5.95
C HIS A 91 3.22 18.29 4.78
N LYS A 92 3.52 17.89 3.54
CA LYS A 92 3.13 18.65 2.35
C LYS A 92 1.67 18.45 1.97
N LEU A 93 1.13 17.28 2.29
CA LEU A 93 -0.27 16.92 2.04
C LEU A 93 -1.19 17.45 3.14
N ASP A 94 -0.72 17.47 4.40
CA ASP A 94 -1.41 18.03 5.57
C ASP A 94 -1.47 19.57 5.46
N ARG A 95 -2.49 20.05 4.75
CA ARG A 95 -2.64 21.47 4.40
C ARG A 95 -3.26 22.25 5.54
N ASN A 96 -4.19 21.63 6.25
CA ASN A 96 -4.86 22.25 7.38
C ASN A 96 -3.99 22.21 8.66
N ARG A 97 -2.90 21.42 8.67
CA ARG A 97 -1.94 21.25 9.77
C ARG A 97 -2.56 20.66 11.02
N ASP A 98 -3.50 19.75 10.85
CA ASP A 98 -4.15 19.06 11.95
C ASP A 98 -3.41 17.79 12.39
N GLY A 99 -2.38 17.39 11.64
CA GLY A 99 -1.57 16.20 11.91
C GLY A 99 -2.13 14.92 11.32
N TYR A 100 -3.12 15.01 10.42
CA TYR A 100 -3.73 13.89 9.72
C TYR A 100 -3.92 14.21 8.24
N LEU A 101 -4.18 13.19 7.42
CA LEU A 101 -4.60 13.35 6.04
C LEU A 101 -6.03 12.86 5.87
N ASP A 102 -6.90 13.75 5.42
CA ASP A 102 -8.23 13.37 4.97
C ASP A 102 -8.23 12.90 3.50
N ALA A 103 -9.38 12.41 3.02
CA ALA A 103 -9.52 11.95 1.64
C ALA A 103 -9.24 13.07 0.61
N LYS A 104 -9.49 14.33 0.94
CA LYS A 104 -9.26 15.47 0.04
C LYS A 104 -7.77 15.80 -0.02
N GLU A 105 -7.05 15.69 1.08
CA GLU A 105 -5.61 15.91 1.15
C GLU A 105 -4.83 14.78 0.45
N LEU A 106 -5.28 13.53 0.57
CA LEU A 106 -4.76 12.40 -0.22
C LEU A 106 -5.04 12.54 -1.73
N ALA A 107 -6.11 13.24 -2.11
CA ALA A 107 -6.47 13.48 -3.51
C ALA A 107 -5.60 14.54 -4.20
N ALA A 108 -4.98 15.41 -3.41
CA ALA A 108 -4.29 16.56 -3.95
C ALA A 108 -2.88 16.12 -4.42
N PRO A 109 -2.52 16.37 -5.69
CA PRO A 109 -1.15 16.13 -6.11
C PRO A 109 -0.20 17.00 -5.27
N PRO A 110 1.00 16.50 -4.92
CA PRO A 110 2.02 17.33 -4.31
C PRO A 110 2.35 18.49 -5.27
N ALA A 111 2.26 19.72 -4.78
CA ALA A 111 2.63 20.93 -5.51
C ALA A 111 4.16 21.10 -5.61
#